data_AF-A0A103XJN8-F1
#
_entry.id   AF-A0A103XJN8-F1
#
_cell.length_a   1.000
_cell.length_b   1.000
_cell.length_c   1.000
_cell.angle_alpha   90.00
_cell.angle_beta   90.00
_cell.angle_gamma   90.00
#
_symmetry.space_group_name_H-M   'P 1'
#
loop_
_entity.id
_entity.type
_entity.pdbx_description
1 polymer ?
#
loop_
_entity_poly.entity_id
_entity_poly.type
_entity_poly.pdbx_seq_one_letter_code
_entity_poly.pdbx_strand_id
1 'polypeptide(L)' 'MMIEEDVELQNKNLNTALSLAAAAGTVHDIAKIMVEKKRALLTIPGSQAMMPLYVVAVFGKSDMVIR' A
#
# COMPACT_ATOMS: atom_id res chain seq x y z
N MET A 1 -8.24 10.75 -15.25
CA MET A 1 -7.04 11.13 -14.47
C MET A 1 -7.32 10.69 -13.04
N MET A 2 -6.42 9.96 -12.39
CA MET A 2 -6.63 9.48 -11.02
C MET A 2 -6.55 10.67 -10.05
N ILE A 3 -7.46 10.82 -9.09
CA ILE A 3 -7.43 11.86 -8.02
C ILE A 3 -6.85 11.30 -6.71
N GLU A 4 -6.58 12.14 -5.72
CA GLU A 4 -5.96 11.72 -4.44
C GLU A 4 -6.83 10.72 -3.67
N GLU A 5 -8.15 10.81 -3.79
CA GLU A 5 -9.09 9.92 -3.12
C GLU A 5 -9.12 8.53 -3.77
N ASP A 6 -8.84 8.44 -5.08
CA ASP A 6 -8.86 7.18 -5.82
C ASP A 6 -7.82 6.18 -5.29
N VAL A 7 -6.69 6.66 -4.75
CA VAL A 7 -5.63 5.76 -4.22
C VAL A 7 -5.98 5.15 -2.87
N GLU A 8 -6.95 5.73 -2.15
CA GLU A 8 -7.44 5.20 -0.87
C GLU A 8 -8.51 4.13 -1.05
N LEU A 9 -9.03 3.97 -2.26
CA LEU A 9 -10.08 2.99 -2.55
C LEU A 9 -9.64 1.60 -2.12
N GLN A 10 -10.49 0.99 -1.29
CA GLN A 10 -10.35 -0.39 -0.88
C GLN A 10 -11.17 -1.29 -1.82
N ASN A 11 -10.63 -2.45 -2.16
CA ASN A 11 -11.41 -3.49 -2.82
C ASN A 11 -12.36 -4.18 -1.82
N LYS A 12 -13.16 -5.15 -2.31
CA LYS A 12 -14.11 -5.91 -1.49
C LYS A 12 -13.50 -6.68 -0.29
N ASN A 13 -12.17 -6.85 -0.27
CA ASN A 13 -11.43 -7.50 0.80
C ASN A 13 -10.78 -6.49 1.76
N LEU A 14 -11.15 -5.21 1.67
CA LEU A 14 -10.62 -4.09 2.44
C LEU A 14 -9.15 -3.76 2.15
N ASN A 15 -8.62 -4.17 1.00
CA ASN A 15 -7.23 -3.87 0.62
C ASN A 15 -7.16 -2.64 -0.29
N THR A 16 -6.24 -1.72 0.03
CA THR A 16 -5.85 -0.64 -0.88
C THR A 16 -4.90 -1.19 -1.96
N ALA A 17 -4.70 -0.43 -3.03
CA ALA A 17 -3.67 -0.75 -4.01
C ALA A 17 -2.27 -0.86 -3.38
N LEU A 18 -1.97 -0.02 -2.38
CA LEU A 18 -0.70 -0.05 -1.65
C LEU A 18 -0.53 -1.34 -0.82
N SER A 19 -1.57 -1.81 -0.13
CA SER A 19 -1.45 -3.05 0.67
C SER A 19 -1.23 -4.28 -0.23
N LEU A 20 -1.85 -4.30 -1.42
CA LEU A 20 -1.60 -5.34 -2.43
C LEU A 20 -0.18 -5.26 -3.00
N ALA A 21 0.32 -4.05 -3.29
CA ALA A 21 1.69 -3.83 -3.75
C ALA A 21 2.72 -4.31 -2.73
N ALA A 22 2.51 -3.97 -1.44
CA ALA A 22 3.34 -4.40 -0.32
C ALA A 22 3.43 -5.93 -0.21
N ALA A 23 2.31 -6.63 -0.38
CA ALA A 23 2.28 -8.09 -0.34
C ALA A 23 2.95 -8.73 -1.58
N ALA A 24 2.76 -8.14 -2.76
CA ALA A 24 3.31 -8.64 -4.01
C ALA A 24 4.85 -8.54 -4.05
N GLY A 25 5.42 -7.42 -3.61
CA GLY A 25 6.87 -7.25 -3.54
C GLY A 25 7.57 -6.94 -4.87
N THR A 26 6.83 -6.57 -5.92
CA THR A 26 7.38 -6.43 -7.29
C THR A 26 7.16 -5.05 -7.91
N VAL A 27 6.50 -4.12 -7.21
CA VAL A 27 6.01 -2.85 -7.77
C VAL A 27 6.41 -1.63 -6.93
N HIS A 28 7.70 -1.55 -6.55
CA HIS A 28 8.23 -0.50 -5.67
C HIS A 28 7.97 0.92 -6.22
N ASP A 29 8.25 1.19 -7.49
CA ASP A 29 8.09 2.53 -8.07
C ASP A 29 6.63 2.99 -8.10
N ILE A 30 5.70 2.07 -8.40
CA ILE A 30 4.26 2.35 -8.36
C ILE A 30 3.82 2.66 -6.93
N ALA A 31 4.30 1.89 -5.96
CA ALA A 31 4.00 2.11 -4.56
C ALA A 31 4.55 3.45 -4.05
N LYS A 32 5.74 3.85 -4.51
CA LYS A 32 6.31 5.17 -4.21
C LYS A 32 5.46 6.31 -4.81
N ILE A 33 5.05 6.19 -6.08
CA ILE A 33 4.16 7.17 -6.74
C ILE A 33 2.83 7.30 -5.97
N MET A 34 2.26 6.20 -5.50
CA MET A 34 1.04 6.22 -4.68
C MET A 34 1.24 7.00 -3.38
N VAL A 35 2.35 6.75 -2.66
CA VAL A 35 2.66 7.42 -1.39
C VAL A 35 3.02 8.89 -1.57
N GLU A 36 3.73 9.25 -2.64
CA GLU A 36 4.01 10.64 -3.02
C GLU A 36 2.72 11.41 -3.29
N LYS A 37 1.75 10.75 -3.92
CA LYS A 37 0.43 11.33 -4.17
C LYS A 37 -0.37 11.52 -2.89
N LYS A 38 -0.35 10.54 -1.97
CA LYS A 38 -1.05 10.65 -0.68
C LYS A 38 -0.35 9.87 0.43
N ARG A 39 0.40 10.59 1.27
CA ARG A 39 1.14 9.97 2.39
C ARG A 39 0.26 9.27 3.42
N ALA A 40 -1.02 9.67 3.55
CA ALA A 40 -1.96 9.03 4.47
C ALA A 40 -2.18 7.54 4.16
N LEU A 41 -1.90 7.08 2.93
CA LEU A 41 -1.99 5.67 2.55
C LEU A 41 -1.15 4.73 3.41
N LEU A 42 0.00 5.21 3.92
CA LEU A 42 0.86 4.45 4.82
C LEU A 42 0.15 4.08 6.13
N THR A 43 -0.92 4.81 6.46
CA THR A 43 -1.71 4.63 7.68
C THR A 43 -3.10 4.03 7.47
N ILE A 44 -3.48 3.73 6.22
CA ILE A 44 -4.76 3.10 5.91
C ILE A 44 -4.59 1.58 6.03
N PRO A 45 -5.28 0.94 6.98
CA PRO A 45 -5.19 -0.50 7.14
C PRO A 45 -5.85 -1.24 5.98
N GLY A 46 -5.25 -2.36 5.59
CA GLY A 46 -5.80 -3.30 4.64
C GLY A 46 -6.75 -4.32 5.30
N SER A 47 -6.90 -5.47 4.64
CA SER A 47 -7.58 -6.63 5.21
C SER A 47 -7.00 -7.01 6.57
N GLN A 48 -7.85 -7.53 7.48
CA GLN A 48 -7.44 -7.92 8.84
C GLN A 48 -6.80 -6.78 9.64
N ALA A 49 -7.14 -5.53 9.33
CA ALA A 49 -6.55 -4.34 9.91
C ALA A 49 -5.01 -4.24 9.73
N MET A 50 -4.44 -4.93 8.73
CA MET A 50 -3.00 -4.99 8.53
C MET A 50 -2.47 -3.69 7.92
N MET A 51 -1.54 -3.06 8.63
CA MET A 51 -0.86 -1.86 8.15
C MET A 51 0.10 -2.20 7.00
N PRO A 52 0.31 -1.31 6.01
CA PRO A 52 1.22 -1.55 4.90
C PRO A 52 2.63 -1.99 5.35
N LEU A 53 3.20 -1.33 6.36
CA LEU A 53 4.51 -1.70 6.91
C LEU A 53 4.52 -3.11 7.54
N TYR A 54 3.43 -3.48 8.22
CA TYR A 54 3.28 -4.81 8.80
C TYR A 54 3.23 -5.89 7.70
N VAL A 55 2.51 -5.64 6.61
CA VAL A 55 2.47 -6.54 5.44
C VAL A 55 3.87 -6.72 4.86
N VAL A 56 4.61 -5.64 4.65
CA VAL A 56 6.00 -5.73 4.14
C VAL A 56 6.88 -6.63 5.02
N ALA A 57 6.77 -6.49 6.35
CA ALA A 57 7.54 -7.29 7.30
C ALA A 57 7.15 -8.77 7.28
N VAL A 58 5.84 -9.09 7.35
CA VAL A 58 5.34 -10.47 7.41
C VAL A 58 5.67 -11.24 6.14
N PHE A 59 5.62 -10.59 4.98
CA PHE A 59 5.88 -11.21 3.69
C PHE A 59 7.37 -11.16 3.27
N GLY A 60 8.25 -10.64 4.13
CA GLY A 60 9.70 -10.55 3.86
C GLY A 60 10.04 -9.68 2.67
N LYS A 61 9.25 -8.63 2.39
CA LYS A 61 9.39 -7.76 1.21
C LYS A 61 10.24 -6.53 1.52
N SER A 62 11.43 -6.70 2.07
CA SER A 62 12.31 -5.62 2.52
C SER A 62 12.52 -4.50 1.50
N ASP A 63 12.53 -4.86 0.21
CA ASP A 63 12.68 -3.93 -0.92
C ASP A 63 11.46 -3.00 -1.11
N MET A 64 10.32 -3.32 -0.49
CA MET A 64 9.08 -2.52 -0.46
C MET A 64 9.00 -1.56 0.74
N VAL A 65 10.06 -1.41 1.55
CA VAL A 65 10.07 -0.43 2.64
C VAL A 65 10.14 0.98 2.05
N ILE A 66 8.97 1.63 1.99
CA ILE A 66 8.83 3.01 1.51
C ILE A 66 8.95 3.96 2.71
N ARG A 67 9.78 4.99 2.56
CA ARG A 67 10.07 6.03 3.57
C ARG A 67 9.57 7.40 3.09
#